data_AF-A0A3L6FK47-F1
#
_entry.id   AF-A0A3L6FK47-F1
#
_cell.length_a   1.000
_cell.length_b   1.000
_cell.length_c   1.000
_cell.angle_alpha   90.00
_cell.angle_beta   90.00
_cell.angle_gamma   90.00
#
_symmetry.space_group_name_H-M   'P 1'
#
loop_
_entity.id
_entity.type
_entity.pdbx_description
1 polymer ?
#
loop_
_entity_poly.entity_id
_entity_poly.type
_entity_poly.pdbx_seq_one_letter_code
_entity_poly.pdbx_strand_id
1 'polypeptide(L)'
;MNSRSGRGCAPCLVRFFCGARVLEIISLLSMPEFSRSDLADLLKGVQAHEKEKLHLTAKIQVLKKAGRPSERLVNHADCRSRSMAQHVCVHVKEITEAAGTEDAEADAEYDAALKEAIQGVQVAVSSINEHMEEVRYEIDGLEAETIGSKWSEVEEAFPGTLSIK
;
A
#
# COMPACT_ATOMS: atom_id res chain seq x y z
N MET A 1 -12.02 0.10 -32.43
CA MET A 1 -12.47 -0.51 -31.17
C MET A 1 -11.26 -0.70 -30.27
N ASN A 2 -11.13 0.10 -29.21
CA ASN A 2 -10.54 -0.34 -27.93
C ASN A 2 -10.70 0.76 -26.90
N SER A 3 -11.72 0.57 -26.08
CA SER A 3 -12.13 1.38 -24.95
C SER A 3 -11.14 1.16 -23.80
N ARG A 4 -10.29 2.16 -23.49
CA ARG A 4 -9.60 2.20 -22.18
C ARG A 4 -10.45 2.97 -21.20
N SER A 5 -11.50 2.29 -20.74
CA SER A 5 -12.23 2.56 -19.52
C SER A 5 -11.33 2.28 -18.32
N GLY A 6 -11.45 3.09 -17.26
CA GLY A 6 -11.04 2.67 -15.92
C GLY A 6 -9.69 3.19 -15.42
N ARG A 7 -9.40 4.49 -15.53
CA ARG A 7 -8.55 5.13 -14.52
C ARG A 7 -9.40 5.42 -13.28
N GLY A 8 -9.67 4.38 -12.51
CA GLY A 8 -10.08 4.52 -11.11
C GLY A 8 -8.94 5.22 -10.36
N CYS A 9 -9.26 6.35 -9.76
CA CYS A 9 -8.31 7.24 -9.11
C CYS A 9 -7.72 6.59 -7.85
N ALA A 10 -6.58 5.90 -7.98
CA ALA A 10 -5.74 5.50 -6.84
C ALA A 10 -5.34 6.68 -5.90
N PRO A 11 -5.21 7.94 -6.36
CA PRO A 11 -4.94 9.08 -5.48
C PRO A 11 -6.03 9.40 -4.45
N CYS A 12 -7.26 8.92 -4.62
CA CYS A 12 -8.37 9.28 -3.72
C CYS A 12 -8.37 8.48 -2.40
N LEU A 13 -7.82 7.26 -2.38
CA LEU A 13 -7.74 6.45 -1.14
C LEU A 13 -6.54 6.82 -0.25
N VAL A 14 -5.44 7.29 -0.86
CA VAL A 14 -4.21 7.69 -0.13
C VAL A 14 -4.45 8.91 0.77
N ARG A 15 -5.42 9.77 0.41
CA ARG A 15 -5.68 11.01 1.16
C ARG A 15 -6.51 10.80 2.44
N PHE A 16 -7.11 9.63 2.62
CA PHE A 16 -8.01 9.38 3.75
C PHE A 16 -7.32 8.68 4.93
N PHE A 17 -6.35 7.78 4.73
CA PHE A 17 -5.85 6.91 5.81
C PHE A 17 -4.59 7.38 6.55
N CYS A 18 -3.70 8.17 5.92
CA CYS A 18 -2.55 8.80 6.59
C CYS A 18 -2.78 10.28 6.94
N GLY A 19 -4.03 10.76 6.87
CA GLY A 19 -4.37 12.16 7.13
C GLY A 19 -4.41 12.50 8.62
N ALA A 20 -4.16 13.76 8.97
CA ALA A 20 -4.27 14.30 10.33
C ALA A 20 -5.59 13.92 11.04
N ARG A 21 -6.69 13.83 10.27
CA ARG A 21 -8.01 13.42 10.77
C ARG A 21 -8.05 12.01 11.35
N VAL A 22 -7.33 11.04 10.76
CA VAL A 22 -7.32 9.66 11.30
C VAL A 22 -6.54 9.60 12.60
N LEU A 23 -5.47 10.39 12.72
CA LEU A 23 -4.72 10.52 13.97
C LEU A 23 -5.56 11.16 15.08
N GLU A 24 -6.35 12.18 14.76
CA GLU A 24 -7.32 12.77 15.69
C GLU A 24 -8.34 11.74 16.17
N ILE A 25 -8.92 10.95 15.24
CA ILE A 25 -9.88 9.89 15.56
C ILE A 25 -9.24 8.81 16.44
N ILE A 26 -8.03 8.33 16.09
CA ILE A 26 -7.29 7.37 16.90
C ILE A 26 -7.05 7.92 18.31
N SER A 27 -6.68 9.20 18.44
CA SER A 27 -6.44 9.83 19.74
C SER A 27 -7.71 9.89 20.58
N LEU A 28 -8.85 10.24 19.96
CA LEU A 28 -10.15 10.27 20.63
C LEU A 28 -10.56 8.88 21.12
N LEU A 29 -10.48 7.87 20.24
CA LEU A 29 -10.84 6.47 20.57
C LEU A 29 -9.91 5.84 21.60
N SER A 30 -8.65 6.31 21.68
CA SER A 30 -7.68 5.88 22.68
C SER A 30 -7.91 6.51 24.06
N MET A 31 -8.79 7.51 24.18
CA MET A 31 -9.09 8.10 25.49
C MET A 31 -9.89 7.10 26.36
N PRO A 32 -9.62 7.04 27.68
CA PRO A 32 -10.30 6.10 28.58
C PRO A 32 -11.82 6.25 28.59
N GLU A 33 -12.32 7.44 28.27
CA GLU A 33 -13.75 7.78 28.26
C GLU A 33 -14.53 7.05 27.16
N PHE A 34 -13.87 6.68 26.06
CA PHE A 34 -14.53 5.99 24.95
C PHE A 34 -14.39 4.48 25.05
N SER A 35 -13.43 3.95 25.80
CA SER A 35 -13.17 2.49 25.94
C SER A 35 -13.05 1.74 24.60
N ARG A 36 -12.78 2.44 23.50
CA ARG A 36 -12.66 1.89 22.13
C ARG A 36 -11.20 1.78 21.67
N SER A 37 -10.34 1.30 22.56
CA SER A 37 -8.92 1.07 22.25
C SER A 37 -8.75 0.04 21.14
N ASP A 38 -9.66 -0.93 21.05
CA ASP A 38 -9.76 -1.92 19.98
C ASP A 38 -9.86 -1.26 18.59
N LEU A 39 -10.81 -0.34 18.42
CA LEU A 39 -11.02 0.37 17.16
C LEU A 39 -9.85 1.31 16.84
N ALA A 40 -9.26 1.93 17.88
CA ALA A 40 -8.05 2.72 17.74
C ALA A 40 -6.87 1.86 17.24
N ASP A 41 -6.74 0.63 17.73
CA ASP A 41 -5.67 -0.29 17.33
C ASP A 41 -5.87 -0.82 15.91
N LEU A 42 -7.11 -1.10 15.49
CA LEU A 42 -7.43 -1.42 14.10
C LEU A 42 -7.02 -0.28 13.15
N LEU A 43 -7.35 0.96 13.48
CA LEU A 43 -6.98 2.13 12.68
C LEU A 43 -5.46 2.38 12.65
N LYS A 44 -4.74 2.11 13.74
CA LYS A 44 -3.27 2.12 13.75
C LYS A 44 -2.70 1.03 12.83
N GLY A 45 -3.29 -0.17 12.83
CA GLY A 45 -2.95 -1.26 11.92
C GLY A 45 -3.11 -0.85 10.45
N VAL A 46 -4.26 -0.26 10.09
CA VAL A 46 -4.50 0.29 8.75
C VAL A 46 -3.44 1.32 8.36
N GLN A 47 -3.06 2.22 9.28
CA GLN A 47 -2.00 3.20 9.02
C GLN A 47 -0.63 2.57 8.79
N ALA A 48 -0.28 1.55 9.59
CA ALA A 48 0.98 0.84 9.44
C ALA A 48 1.07 0.15 8.07
N HIS A 49 0.03 -0.56 7.68
CA HIS A 49 -0.04 -1.22 6.37
C HIS A 49 -0.08 -0.23 5.21
N GLU A 50 -0.75 0.92 5.33
CA GLU A 50 -0.74 1.95 4.28
C GLU A 50 0.68 2.53 4.10
N LYS A 51 1.38 2.80 5.21
CA LYS A 51 2.78 3.26 5.19
C LYS A 51 3.70 2.23 4.52
N GLU A 52 3.54 0.96 4.87
CA GLU A 52 4.30 -0.14 4.26
C GLU A 52 4.01 -0.26 2.75
N LYS A 53 2.73 -0.23 2.37
CA LYS A 53 2.30 -0.25 0.96
C LYS A 53 2.94 0.87 0.15
N LEU A 54 2.96 2.10 0.69
CA LEU A 54 3.60 3.25 0.04
C LEU A 54 5.11 3.06 -0.09
N HIS A 55 5.77 2.58 0.96
CA HIS A 55 7.21 2.30 0.95
C HIS A 55 7.57 1.26 -0.12
N LEU A 56 6.85 0.14 -0.15
CA LEU A 56 7.08 -0.93 -1.12
C LEU A 56 6.75 -0.48 -2.55
N THR A 57 5.71 0.33 -2.74
CA THR A 57 5.39 0.92 -4.04
C THR A 57 6.53 1.83 -4.53
N ALA A 58 7.11 2.65 -3.65
CA ALA A 58 8.28 3.46 -3.98
C ALA A 58 9.50 2.58 -4.33
N LYS A 59 9.73 1.50 -3.56
CA LYS A 59 10.79 0.52 -3.84
C LYS A 59 10.63 -0.11 -5.23
N ILE A 60 9.41 -0.53 -5.60
CA ILE A 60 9.10 -1.06 -6.94
C ILE A 60 9.41 -0.02 -8.03
N GLN A 61 9.05 1.24 -7.83
CA GLN A 61 9.33 2.29 -8.81
C GLN A 61 10.83 2.53 -8.99
N VAL A 62 11.60 2.55 -7.89
CA VAL A 62 13.05 2.68 -7.93
C VAL A 62 13.69 1.49 -8.65
N LEU A 63 13.29 0.26 -8.31
CA LEU A 63 13.77 -0.95 -8.98
C LEU A 63 13.47 -0.91 -10.49
N LYS A 64 12.22 -0.67 -10.87
CA LYS A 64 11.83 -0.57 -12.29
C LYS A 64 12.58 0.51 -13.04
N LYS A 65 12.90 1.64 -12.39
CA LYS A 65 13.68 2.72 -12.99
C LYS A 65 15.17 2.35 -13.12
N ALA A 66 15.72 1.61 -12.16
CA ALA A 66 17.09 1.11 -12.23
C ALA A 66 17.26 0.04 -13.32
N GLY A 67 16.18 -0.68 -13.64
CA GLY A 67 16.18 -1.73 -14.65
C GLY A 67 16.98 -2.96 -14.22
N ARG A 68 16.84 -4.05 -15.00
CA ARG A 68 17.69 -5.23 -14.82
C ARG A 68 19.16 -4.84 -15.02
N PRO A 69 20.07 -5.26 -14.12
CA PRO A 69 21.51 -5.05 -14.28
C PRO A 69 22.03 -5.36 -15.70
N SER A 70 21.60 -6.49 -16.27
CA SER A 70 21.98 -6.93 -17.63
C SER A 70 21.43 -6.07 -18.78
N GLU A 71 20.33 -5.33 -18.55
CA GLU A 71 19.66 -4.49 -19.55
C GLU A 71 20.04 -3.01 -19.45
N ARG A 72 20.87 -2.63 -18.47
CA ARG A 72 21.28 -1.23 -18.32
C ARG A 72 22.09 -0.81 -19.54
N LEU A 73 21.60 0.21 -20.24
CA LEU A 73 22.26 0.78 -21.39
C LEU A 73 23.67 1.24 -21.01
N VAL A 74 24.66 0.70 -21.71
CA VAL A 74 26.06 1.09 -21.56
C VAL A 74 26.25 2.51 -22.08
N ASN A 75 26.71 3.41 -21.21
CA ASN A 75 27.00 4.78 -21.59
C ASN A 75 28.38 4.88 -22.24
N HIS A 76 28.42 5.17 -23.54
CA HIS A 76 29.68 5.40 -24.28
C HIS A 76 30.20 6.84 -24.21
N ALA A 77 29.67 7.70 -23.33
CA ALA A 77 30.15 9.09 -23.19
C ALA A 77 31.66 9.17 -22.85
N ASP A 78 32.19 8.16 -22.16
CA ASP A 78 33.60 8.06 -21.80
C ASP A 78 34.44 7.26 -22.82
N CYS A 79 33.80 6.67 -23.83
CA CYS A 79 34.49 6.01 -24.94
C CYS A 79 35.13 7.05 -25.87
N ARG A 80 36.37 7.44 -25.60
CA ARG A 80 37.16 8.32 -26.47
C ARG A 80 37.80 7.54 -27.63
N SER A 81 37.04 7.24 -28.68
CA SER A 81 37.61 6.82 -29.96
C SER A 81 37.13 7.70 -31.10
N ARG A 82 38.06 8.23 -31.90
CA ARG A 82 37.76 9.09 -33.08
C ARG A 82 37.18 8.33 -34.29
N SER A 83 37.11 7.00 -34.23
CA SER A 83 36.69 6.14 -35.35
C SER A 83 35.90 4.94 -34.82
N MET A 84 34.70 4.70 -35.36
CA MET A 84 33.87 3.52 -35.03
C MET A 84 34.55 2.20 -35.45
N ALA A 85 35.48 2.24 -36.41
CA ALA A 85 36.15 1.05 -36.95
C ALA A 85 37.32 0.54 -36.08
N GLN A 86 37.76 1.30 -35.08
CA GLN A 86 38.88 0.94 -34.18
C GLN A 86 38.51 1.03 -32.70
N HIS A 87 37.23 1.22 -32.40
CA HIS A 87 36.75 1.37 -31.05
C HIS A 87 36.76 0.02 -30.31
N VAL A 88 37.76 -0.19 -29.47
CA VAL A 88 37.68 -1.20 -28.40
C VAL A 88 36.91 -0.57 -27.26
N CYS A 89 35.64 -0.93 -27.16
CA CYS A 89 34.81 -0.45 -26.07
C CYS A 89 35.36 -1.00 -24.75
N VAL A 90 35.68 -0.11 -23.81
CA VAL A 90 36.09 -0.51 -22.45
C VAL A 90 34.98 -1.30 -21.74
N HIS A 91 33.73 -1.12 -22.16
CA HIS A 91 32.58 -1.88 -21.65
C HIS A 91 32.36 -3.23 -22.34
N VAL A 92 33.05 -3.52 -23.45
CA VAL A 92 33.12 -4.88 -23.98
C VAL A 92 34.15 -5.62 -23.13
N LYS A 93 33.67 -6.16 -22.01
CA LYS A 93 34.42 -7.15 -21.24
C LYS A 93 34.46 -8.45 -22.07
N GLU A 94 35.58 -9.18 -22.02
CA GLU A 94 35.56 -10.58 -22.46
C GLU A 94 34.46 -11.31 -21.70
N ILE A 95 33.59 -12.02 -22.43
CA ILE A 95 32.56 -12.86 -21.82
C ILE A 95 33.28 -14.05 -21.20
N THR A 96 33.68 -13.89 -19.95
CA THR A 96 34.21 -14.96 -19.12
C THR A 96 33.05 -15.58 -18.35
N GLU A 97 33.15 -16.88 -18.04
CA GLU A 97 32.12 -17.56 -17.24
C GLU A 97 31.85 -16.83 -15.92
N ALA A 98 32.91 -16.34 -15.26
CA ALA A 98 32.80 -15.58 -14.01
C ALA A 98 31.97 -14.28 -14.14
N ALA A 99 32.19 -13.49 -15.20
CA ALA A 99 31.41 -12.28 -15.44
C ALA A 99 29.95 -12.58 -15.82
N GLY A 100 29.72 -13.66 -16.57
CA GLY A 100 28.36 -14.11 -16.91
C GLY A 100 27.58 -14.65 -15.69
N THR A 101 28.26 -15.30 -14.76
CA THR A 101 27.66 -15.75 -13.49
C THR A 101 27.29 -14.55 -12.60
N GLU A 102 28.17 -13.54 -12.49
CA GLU A 102 27.90 -12.33 -11.70
C GLU A 102 26.66 -11.57 -12.19
N ASP A 103 26.53 -11.34 -13.51
CA ASP A 103 25.36 -10.67 -14.08
C ASP A 103 24.07 -11.48 -13.88
N ALA A 104 24.15 -12.82 -13.97
CA ALA A 104 23.01 -13.70 -13.73
C ALA A 104 22.55 -13.69 -12.26
N GLU A 105 23.48 -13.66 -11.31
CA GLU A 105 23.18 -13.53 -9.88
C GLU A 105 22.53 -12.17 -9.59
N ALA A 106 23.08 -11.08 -10.13
CA ALA A 106 22.54 -9.73 -9.95
C ALA A 106 21.11 -9.58 -10.53
N ASP A 107 20.84 -10.20 -11.68
CA ASP A 107 19.50 -10.24 -12.27
C ASP A 107 18.51 -11.06 -11.43
N ALA A 108 18.96 -12.18 -10.87
CA ALA A 108 18.14 -13.01 -9.99
C ALA A 108 17.78 -12.27 -8.69
N GLU A 109 18.73 -11.56 -8.09
CA GLU A 109 18.49 -10.71 -6.91
C GLU A 109 17.52 -9.58 -7.22
N TYR A 110 17.67 -8.92 -8.37
CA TYR A 110 16.75 -7.88 -8.83
C TYR A 110 15.33 -8.41 -8.97
N ASP A 111 15.15 -9.56 -9.62
CA ASP A 111 13.85 -10.18 -9.83
C ASP A 111 13.21 -10.64 -8.51
N ALA A 112 14.00 -11.23 -7.61
CA ALA A 112 13.56 -11.60 -6.29
C ALA A 112 13.08 -10.37 -5.50
N ALA A 113 13.88 -9.31 -5.44
CA ALA A 113 13.53 -8.07 -4.74
C ALA A 113 12.28 -7.40 -5.31
N LEU A 114 12.10 -7.42 -6.63
CA LEU A 114 10.92 -6.87 -7.29
C LEU A 114 9.67 -7.70 -6.98
N LYS A 115 9.79 -9.03 -7.03
CA LYS A 115 8.69 -9.96 -6.72
C LYS A 115 8.26 -9.84 -5.27
N GLU A 116 9.21 -9.84 -4.33
CA GLU A 116 8.94 -9.66 -2.90
C GLU A 116 8.25 -8.33 -2.62
N ALA A 117 8.71 -7.24 -3.24
CA ALA A 117 8.07 -5.94 -3.06
C ALA A 117 6.62 -5.93 -3.57
N ILE A 118 6.35 -6.59 -4.71
CA ILE A 118 4.98 -6.73 -5.24
C ILE A 118 4.11 -7.57 -4.31
N GLN A 119 4.62 -8.70 -3.82
CA GLN A 119 3.90 -9.56 -2.88
C GLN A 119 3.61 -8.82 -1.57
N GLY A 120 4.58 -8.07 -1.04
CA GLY A 120 4.38 -7.26 0.15
C GLY A 120 3.31 -6.19 -0.03
N VAL A 121 3.23 -5.55 -1.21
CA VAL A 121 2.12 -4.63 -1.53
C VAL A 121 0.77 -5.35 -1.51
N GLN A 122 0.69 -6.56 -2.07
CA GLN A 122 -0.55 -7.34 -2.07
C GLN A 122 -0.97 -7.73 -0.66
N VAL A 123 -0.03 -8.20 0.17
CA VAL A 123 -0.27 -8.52 1.58
C VAL A 123 -0.78 -7.30 2.33
N ALA A 124 -0.10 -6.15 2.21
CA ALA A 124 -0.52 -4.91 2.87
C ALA A 124 -1.94 -4.49 2.44
N VAL A 125 -2.28 -4.62 1.15
CA VAL A 125 -3.65 -4.32 0.67
C VAL A 125 -4.68 -5.26 1.27
N SER A 126 -4.40 -6.57 1.32
CA SER A 126 -5.31 -7.53 1.96
C SER A 126 -5.52 -7.22 3.43
N SER A 127 -4.43 -6.98 4.19
CA SER A 127 -4.52 -6.64 5.60
C SER A 127 -5.28 -5.34 5.85
N ILE A 128 -5.09 -4.31 5.01
CA ILE A 128 -5.89 -3.07 5.09
C ILE A 128 -7.39 -3.39 4.91
N ASN A 129 -7.74 -4.19 3.92
CA ASN A 129 -9.14 -4.51 3.65
C ASN A 129 -9.79 -5.28 4.80
N GLU A 130 -9.06 -6.23 5.39
CA GLU A 130 -9.49 -6.99 6.57
C GLU A 130 -9.75 -6.06 7.76
N HIS A 131 -8.78 -5.24 8.15
CA HIS A 131 -8.94 -4.29 9.25
C HIS A 131 -10.07 -3.29 9.00
N MET A 132 -10.24 -2.84 7.75
CA MET A 132 -11.32 -1.93 7.39
C MET A 132 -12.69 -2.58 7.41
N GLU A 133 -12.79 -3.88 7.15
CA GLU A 133 -14.02 -4.65 7.33
C GLU A 133 -14.35 -4.77 8.82
N GLU A 134 -13.38 -5.06 9.66
CA GLU A 134 -13.56 -5.08 11.12
C GLU A 134 -14.02 -3.72 11.66
N VAL A 135 -13.40 -2.63 11.20
CA VAL A 135 -13.83 -1.26 11.53
C VAL A 135 -15.30 -1.01 11.12
N ARG A 136 -15.75 -1.54 9.98
CA ARG A 136 -17.15 -1.40 9.54
C ARG A 136 -18.08 -2.16 10.49
N TYR A 137 -17.78 -3.41 10.81
CA TYR A 137 -18.59 -4.20 11.74
C TYR A 137 -18.71 -3.56 13.11
N GLU A 138 -17.61 -3.01 13.62
CA GLU A 138 -17.58 -2.33 14.92
C GLU A 138 -18.42 -1.04 14.94
N ILE A 139 -18.40 -0.27 13.85
CA ILE A 139 -19.23 0.94 13.73
C ILE A 139 -20.71 0.53 13.62
N ASP A 140 -21.04 -0.46 12.80
CA ASP A 140 -22.42 -0.92 12.63
C ASP A 140 -23.01 -1.44 13.96
N GLY A 141 -22.20 -2.15 14.75
CA GLY A 141 -22.58 -2.59 16.09
C GLY A 141 -22.88 -1.42 17.03
N LEU A 142 -22.00 -0.41 17.06
CA LEU A 142 -22.22 0.80 17.85
C LEU A 142 -23.45 1.59 17.42
N GLU A 143 -23.68 1.72 16.11
CA GLU A 143 -24.84 2.41 15.58
C GLU A 143 -26.14 1.68 15.96
N ALA A 144 -26.15 0.35 15.89
CA ALA A 144 -27.29 -0.46 16.30
C ALA A 144 -27.59 -0.34 17.81
N GLU A 145 -26.55 -0.37 18.67
CA GLU A 145 -26.68 -0.15 20.11
C GLU A 145 -27.21 1.26 20.42
N THR A 146 -26.65 2.29 19.79
CA THR A 146 -27.05 3.68 19.98
C THR A 146 -28.50 3.91 19.55
N ILE A 147 -28.89 3.35 18.41
CA ILE A 147 -30.26 3.39 17.92
C ILE A 147 -31.17 2.65 18.90
N GLY A 148 -30.81 1.44 19.34
CA GLY A 148 -31.55 0.65 20.32
C GLY A 148 -31.80 1.41 21.61
N SER A 149 -30.77 2.01 22.22
CA SER A 149 -30.90 2.81 23.44
C SER A 149 -31.83 4.01 23.25
N LYS A 150 -31.75 4.70 22.10
CA LYS A 150 -32.63 5.82 21.78
C LYS A 150 -34.09 5.38 21.63
N TRP A 151 -34.36 4.19 21.08
CA TRP A 151 -35.71 3.63 21.03
C TRP A 151 -36.23 3.27 22.42
N SER A 152 -35.39 2.69 23.28
CA SER A 152 -35.75 2.38 24.67
C SER A 152 -36.10 3.63 25.46
N GLU A 153 -35.35 4.71 25.31
CA GLU A 153 -35.66 6.00 25.95
C GLU A 153 -37.02 6.58 25.49
N VAL A 154 -37.35 6.44 24.20
CA VAL A 154 -38.63 6.89 23.65
C VAL A 154 -39.80 6.04 24.19
N GLU A 155 -39.60 4.73 24.34
CA GLU A 155 -40.62 3.82 24.88
C GLU A 155 -40.85 4.02 26.39
N GLU A 156 -39.79 4.27 27.16
CA GLU A 156 -39.87 4.65 28.58
C GLU A 156 -40.48 6.04 28.79
N ALA A 157 -40.21 7.00 27.89
CA ALA A 157 -40.78 8.34 27.95
C ALA A 157 -42.27 8.38 27.55
N PHE A 158 -42.72 7.44 26.70
CA PHE A 158 -44.10 7.34 26.23
C PHE A 158 -44.60 5.88 26.23
N PRO A 159 -44.84 5.28 27.42
CA PRO A 159 -45.31 3.92 27.52
C PRO A 159 -46.75 3.84 27.00
N GLY A 160 -46.92 3.36 25.76
CA GLY A 160 -48.24 3.07 25.16
C GLY A 160 -48.49 3.59 23.74
N THR A 161 -47.58 4.35 23.12
CA THR A 161 -47.81 4.87 21.75
C THR A 161 -47.57 3.86 20.63
N LEU A 162 -46.99 2.69 20.91
CA LEU A 162 -46.73 1.64 19.90
C LEU A 162 -47.87 0.61 19.73
N SER A 163 -48.96 0.71 20.49
CA SER A 163 -50.20 -0.04 20.19
C SER A 163 -51.03 0.70 19.13
N ILE A 164 -50.57 0.69 17.89
CA ILE A 164 -51.46 0.95 16.75
C ILE A 164 -52.03 -0.41 16.32
N LYS A 165 -53.34 -0.56 16.53
CA LYS A 165 -54.17 -1.69 16.12
C LYS A 165 -54.28 -1.79 14.60
#